data_AF-A0A2E9NG26-F1
#
_entry.id   AF-A0A2E9NG26-F1
#
_cell.length_a   1.000
_cell.length_b   1.000
_cell.length_c   1.000
_cell.angle_alpha   90.00
_cell.angle_beta   90.00
_cell.angle_gamma   90.00
#
_symmetry.space_group_name_H-M   'P 1'
#
loop_
_entity.id
_entity.type
_entity.pdbx_description
1 polymer ?
#
loop_
_entity_poly.entity_id
_entity_poly.type
_entity_poly.pdbx_seq_one_letter_code
_entity_poly.pdbx_strand_id
1 'polypeptide(L)'
;MSAQPRLHQSGLLGLGWCSLLVSLLIPLFVSAGHYMQQRSPYCQIGSTLSAVPLLYSCGEPSDQQLVIGWIGAIVTIVLFVVAVVSAALALWKVRSARRLSPGLWSTFAFAMTTLAVMAVIALMVLAVDGVRTASWIIYASFLGTVVYVVGGIVAIIVSVRAANLEEKLQTQGRSESGT
;
A
#
# COMPACT_ATOMS: atom_id res chain seq x y z
N MET A 1 -14.23 -32.97 -10.06
CA MET A 1 -14.67 -31.91 -9.13
C MET A 1 -13.44 -31.32 -8.44
N SER A 2 -12.90 -30.22 -8.94
CA SER A 2 -11.70 -29.56 -8.38
C SER A 2 -12.08 -28.19 -7.81
N ALA A 3 -12.62 -28.20 -6.59
CA ALA A 3 -13.07 -27.01 -5.85
C ALA A 3 -11.91 -26.29 -5.12
N GLN A 4 -10.76 -26.06 -5.78
CA GLN A 4 -9.54 -25.58 -5.12
C GLN A 4 -8.88 -24.26 -5.60
N PRO A 5 -9.45 -23.40 -6.49
CA PRO A 5 -8.79 -22.14 -6.86
C PRO A 5 -9.15 -20.93 -5.98
N ARG A 6 -10.21 -20.98 -5.16
CA ARG A 6 -10.72 -19.78 -4.46
C ARG A 6 -9.92 -19.41 -3.20
N LEU A 7 -9.46 -20.40 -2.41
CA LEU A 7 -8.70 -20.13 -1.18
C LEU A 7 -7.33 -19.47 -1.46
N HIS A 8 -6.66 -19.91 -2.53
CA HIS A 8 -5.33 -19.42 -2.89
C HIS A 8 -5.34 -17.94 -3.30
N GLN A 9 -6.45 -17.48 -3.89
CA GLN A 9 -6.58 -16.12 -4.39
C GLN A 9 -6.83 -15.09 -3.28
N SER A 10 -7.65 -15.43 -2.29
CA SER A 10 -7.89 -14.55 -1.14
C SER A 10 -6.62 -14.33 -0.32
N GLY A 11 -5.79 -15.38 -0.17
CA GLY A 11 -4.49 -15.29 0.51
C GLY A 11 -3.51 -14.34 -0.18
N LEU A 12 -3.39 -14.44 -1.50
CA LEU A 12 -2.53 -13.55 -2.31
C LEU A 12 -2.96 -12.08 -2.23
N LEU A 13 -4.26 -11.81 -2.30
CA LEU A 13 -4.77 -10.44 -2.15
C LEU A 13 -4.53 -9.90 -0.74
N GLY A 14 -4.80 -10.68 0.29
CA GLY A 14 -4.52 -10.29 1.68
C GLY A 14 -3.04 -9.97 1.90
N LEU A 15 -2.15 -10.80 1.37
CA LEU A 15 -0.70 -10.59 1.43
C LEU A 15 -0.29 -9.33 0.65
N GLY A 16 -0.92 -9.07 -0.50
CA GLY A 16 -0.76 -7.83 -1.27
C GLY A 16 -1.13 -6.58 -0.46
N TRP A 17 -2.31 -6.56 0.17
CA TRP A 17 -2.75 -5.46 1.04
C TRP A 17 -1.78 -5.24 2.20
N CYS A 18 -1.42 -6.30 2.93
CA CYS A 18 -0.46 -6.20 4.03
C CYS A 18 0.91 -5.70 3.57
N SER A 19 1.42 -6.19 2.44
CA SER A 19 2.72 -5.76 1.90
C SER A 19 2.72 -4.28 1.52
N LEU A 20 1.64 -3.80 0.89
CA LEU A 20 1.48 -2.40 0.52
C LEU A 20 1.41 -1.52 1.77
N LEU A 21 0.64 -1.91 2.79
CA LEU A 21 0.55 -1.18 4.05
C LEU A 21 1.92 -1.05 4.73
N VAL A 22 2.65 -2.15 4.88
CA VAL A 22 3.96 -2.14 5.55
C VAL A 22 4.96 -1.31 4.76
N SER A 23 4.93 -1.38 3.42
CA SER A 23 5.79 -0.56 2.56
C SER A 23 5.52 0.94 2.66
N LEU A 24 4.32 1.35 3.09
CA LEU A 24 3.97 2.75 3.32
C LEU A 24 4.25 3.19 4.76
N LEU A 25 4.02 2.31 5.73
CA LEU A 25 4.21 2.61 7.15
C LEU A 25 5.70 2.75 7.52
N ILE A 26 6.59 1.89 7.02
CA ILE A 26 8.02 1.96 7.38
C ILE A 26 8.60 3.34 7.03
N PRO A 27 8.50 3.83 5.77
CA PRO A 27 8.97 5.17 5.43
C PRO A 27 8.25 6.27 6.21
N LEU A 28 6.95 6.11 6.48
CA LEU A 28 6.19 7.09 7.26
C LEU A 28 6.72 7.22 8.70
N PHE A 29 6.97 6.11 9.39
CA PHE A 29 7.52 6.11 10.75
C PHE A 29 8.93 6.69 10.80
N VAL A 30 9.79 6.25 9.88
CA VAL A 30 11.15 6.80 9.74
C VAL A 30 11.10 8.31 9.56
N SER A 31 10.22 8.78 8.67
CA SER A 31 10.14 10.20 8.37
C SER A 31 9.42 11.02 9.45
N ALA A 32 8.51 10.42 10.22
CA ALA A 32 7.95 11.04 11.42
C ALA A 32 9.02 11.18 12.52
N GLY A 33 9.86 10.17 12.70
CA GLY A 33 11.04 10.25 13.58
C GLY A 33 11.98 11.37 13.18
N HIS A 34 12.22 11.53 11.88
CA HIS A 34 12.97 12.65 11.33
C HIS A 34 12.34 14.01 11.68
N TYR A 35 11.04 14.17 11.44
CA TYR A 35 10.33 15.41 11.75
C TYR A 35 10.42 15.79 13.24
N MET A 36 10.34 14.80 14.13
CA MET A 36 10.51 15.01 15.57
C MET A 36 11.93 15.43 15.93
N GLN A 37 12.95 14.86 15.28
CA GLN A 37 14.36 15.24 15.50
C GLN A 37 14.68 16.65 15.00
N GLN A 38 14.09 17.10 13.88
CA GLN A 38 14.29 18.47 13.38
C GLN A 38 13.78 19.55 14.34
N ARG A 39 12.82 19.23 15.21
CA ARG A 39 12.34 20.15 16.24
C ARG A 39 13.31 20.28 17.42
N SER A 40 14.34 19.43 17.51
CA SER A 40 15.35 19.53 18.56
C SER A 40 16.37 20.64 18.22
N PRO A 41 16.62 21.60 19.13
CA PRO A 41 17.57 22.68 18.89
C PRO A 41 19.00 22.18 18.69
N TYR A 42 19.34 21.00 19.23
CA TYR A 42 20.64 20.34 19.06
C TYR A 42 20.89 19.86 17.63
N CYS A 43 19.85 19.69 16.82
CA CYS A 43 19.94 19.14 15.47
C CYS A 43 20.19 20.20 14.38
N GLN A 44 20.02 21.49 14.71
CA GLN A 44 20.16 22.59 13.75
C GLN A 44 21.63 22.93 13.41
N ILE A 45 22.59 22.46 14.21
CA ILE A 45 24.00 22.90 14.14
C ILE A 45 24.87 21.92 13.32
N GLY A 46 24.38 20.72 12.99
CA GLY A 46 25.22 19.67 12.39
C GLY A 46 24.46 18.61 11.59
N SER A 47 23.50 19.00 10.75
CA SER A 47 22.81 18.04 9.88
C SER A 47 23.72 17.62 8.72
N THR A 48 24.31 16.42 8.80
CA THR A 48 24.94 15.78 7.65
C THR A 48 23.91 14.94 6.91
N LEU A 49 23.70 15.23 5.63
CA LEU A 49 22.87 14.40 4.74
C LEU A 49 23.50 13.01 4.65
N SER A 50 22.89 12.03 5.33
CA SER A 50 23.29 10.64 5.18
C SER A 50 22.82 10.12 3.82
N ALA A 51 23.69 9.37 3.13
CA ALA A 51 23.35 8.74 1.85
C ALA A 51 22.34 7.58 1.98
N VAL A 52 21.90 7.27 3.21
CA VAL A 52 21.00 6.14 3.48
C VAL A 52 19.53 6.57 3.29
N PRO A 53 18.78 5.90 2.40
CA PRO A 53 17.46 6.37 1.93
C PRO A 53 16.34 6.36 2.98
N LEU A 54 16.58 5.81 4.17
CA LEU A 54 15.65 5.78 5.30
C LEU A 54 16.33 6.12 6.63
N LEU A 55 17.43 6.88 6.60
CA LEU A 55 18.06 7.29 7.83
C LEU A 55 18.32 8.79 7.86
N TYR A 56 17.73 9.43 8.85
CA TYR A 56 18.11 10.78 9.24
C TYR A 56 18.63 10.75 10.67
N SER A 57 19.83 11.29 10.85
CA SER A 57 20.45 11.46 12.16
C SER A 57 20.93 12.90 12.30
N CYS A 58 20.82 13.42 13.52
CA CYS A 58 21.50 14.65 13.91
C CYS A 58 22.96 14.28 14.25
N GLY A 59 23.89 14.55 13.32
CA GLY A 59 25.30 14.16 13.43
C GLY A 59 25.65 12.88 12.67
N GLU A 60 26.92 12.47 12.80
CA GLU A 60 27.49 11.33 12.07
C GLU A 60 26.79 10.02 12.49
N PRO A 61 26.13 9.31 11.56
CA PRO A 61 25.42 8.09 11.88
C PRO A 61 26.39 7.00 12.30
N SER A 62 26.05 6.21 13.32
CA SER A 62 26.85 5.04 13.66
C SER A 62 26.74 3.96 12.58
N ASP A 63 27.75 3.08 12.46
CA ASP A 63 27.72 1.96 11.51
C ASP A 63 26.46 1.09 11.67
N GLN A 64 26.02 0.89 12.92
CA GLN A 64 24.78 0.16 13.22
C GLN A 64 23.54 0.85 12.67
N GLN A 65 23.47 2.18 12.79
CA GLN A 65 22.37 2.96 12.26
C GLN A 65 22.34 2.89 10.73
N LEU A 66 23.49 3.04 10.06
CA LEU A 66 23.61 2.90 8.61
C LEU A 66 23.05 1.55 8.13
N VAL A 67 23.46 0.45 8.79
CA VAL A 67 22.99 -0.90 8.47
C VAL A 67 21.47 -1.03 8.64
N ILE A 68 20.91 -0.52 9.74
CA ILE A 68 19.46 -0.58 10.00
C ILE A 68 18.67 0.19 8.92
N GLY A 69 19.15 1.37 8.50
CA GLY A 69 18.50 2.16 7.46
C GLY A 69 18.48 1.45 6.11
N TRP A 70 19.60 0.80 5.73
CA TRP A 70 19.66 0.00 4.52
C TRP A 70 18.76 -1.23 4.57
N ILE A 71 18.72 -1.95 5.70
CA ILE A 71 17.81 -3.08 5.89
C ILE A 71 16.36 -2.62 5.75
N GLY A 72 15.98 -1.52 6.42
CA GLY A 72 14.64 -0.95 6.30
C GLY A 72 14.29 -0.58 4.86
N ALA A 73 15.25 -0.03 4.10
CA ALA A 73 15.04 0.35 2.71
C ALA A 73 14.84 -0.86 1.82
N ILE A 74 15.69 -1.88 1.96
CA ILE A 74 15.57 -3.14 1.23
C ILE A 74 14.23 -3.81 1.52
N VAL A 75 13.84 -3.92 2.80
CA VAL A 75 12.56 -4.51 3.20
C VAL A 75 11.39 -3.75 2.57
N THR A 76 11.42 -2.42 2.62
CA THR A 76 10.38 -1.58 2.02
C THR A 76 10.26 -1.80 0.52
N ILE A 77 11.39 -1.80 -0.20
CA ILE A 77 11.43 -2.02 -1.66
C ILE A 77 10.88 -3.40 -2.00
N VAL A 78 11.32 -4.45 -1.30
CA VAL A 78 10.86 -5.83 -1.54
C VAL A 78 9.35 -5.93 -1.33
N LEU A 79 8.83 -5.40 -0.23
CA LEU A 79 7.38 -5.42 0.06
C LEU A 79 6.58 -4.63 -0.98
N PHE A 80 7.11 -3.49 -1.43
CA PHE A 80 6.48 -2.69 -2.47
C PHE A 80 6.44 -3.43 -3.81
N VAL A 81 7.54 -4.09 -4.20
CA VAL A 81 7.59 -4.93 -5.41
C VAL A 81 6.56 -6.06 -5.30
N VAL A 82 6.44 -6.72 -4.15
CA VAL A 82 5.41 -7.76 -3.93
C VAL A 82 4.00 -7.20 -4.11
N ALA A 83 3.71 -6.00 -3.59
CA ALA A 83 2.42 -5.34 -3.78
C ALA A 83 2.14 -5.05 -5.26
N VAL A 84 3.11 -4.50 -5.99
CA VAL A 84 2.99 -4.17 -7.42
C VAL A 84 2.79 -5.42 -8.27
N VAL A 85 3.55 -6.49 -8.02
CA VAL A 85 3.40 -7.77 -8.72
C VAL A 85 2.02 -8.37 -8.44
N SER A 86 1.56 -8.33 -7.19
CA SER A 86 0.22 -8.81 -6.82
C SER A 86 -0.87 -8.01 -7.53
N ALA A 87 -0.70 -6.69 -7.66
CA ALA A 87 -1.63 -5.81 -8.37
C ALA A 87 -1.65 -6.07 -9.88
N ALA A 88 -0.49 -6.34 -10.50
CA ALA A 88 -0.39 -6.69 -11.91
C ALA A 88 -1.08 -8.03 -12.21
N LEU A 89 -0.86 -9.04 -11.36
CA LEU A 89 -1.54 -10.34 -11.46
C LEU A 89 -3.07 -10.21 -11.27
N ALA A 90 -3.49 -9.35 -10.34
CA ALA A 90 -4.88 -8.99 -10.12
C ALA A 90 -5.51 -8.36 -11.39
N LEU A 91 -4.86 -7.38 -12.02
CA LEU A 91 -5.34 -6.75 -13.25
C LEU A 91 -5.38 -7.70 -14.43
N TRP A 92 -4.36 -8.56 -14.57
CA TRP A 92 -4.33 -9.57 -15.62
C TRP A 92 -5.56 -10.47 -15.54
N LYS A 93 -5.94 -10.87 -14.33
CA LYS A 93 -7.12 -11.71 -14.09
C LYS A 93 -8.43 -10.99 -14.35
N VAL A 94 -8.54 -9.72 -13.97
CA VAL A 94 -9.71 -8.88 -14.27
C VAL A 94 -9.87 -8.71 -15.79
N ARG A 95 -8.78 -8.44 -16.51
CA ARG A 95 -8.79 -8.31 -17.97
C ARG A 95 -9.26 -9.59 -18.67
N SER A 96 -8.92 -10.75 -18.13
CA SER A 96 -9.32 -12.06 -18.69
C SER A 96 -10.76 -12.45 -18.38
N ALA A 97 -11.45 -11.77 -17.45
CA ALA A 97 -12.81 -12.11 -17.05
C ALA A 97 -13.85 -11.37 -17.90
N ARG A 98 -14.79 -12.11 -18.52
CA ARG A 98 -15.88 -11.51 -19.32
C ARG A 98 -17.03 -10.93 -18.47
N ARG A 99 -17.10 -11.25 -17.17
CA ARG A 99 -18.10 -10.70 -16.22
C ARG A 99 -17.45 -10.45 -14.86
N LEU A 100 -17.71 -9.28 -14.28
CA LEU A 100 -17.25 -8.88 -12.96
C LEU A 100 -18.07 -9.61 -11.89
N SER A 101 -17.48 -10.63 -11.27
CA SER A 101 -18.03 -11.23 -10.05
C SER A 101 -17.69 -10.38 -8.82
N PRO A 102 -18.40 -10.53 -7.69
CA PRO A 102 -18.10 -9.79 -6.45
C PRO A 102 -16.64 -9.91 -5.99
N GLY A 103 -15.99 -11.06 -6.21
CA GLY A 103 -14.57 -11.27 -5.89
C GLY A 103 -13.59 -10.56 -6.83
N LEU A 104 -14.03 -10.15 -8.03
CA LEU A 104 -13.24 -9.34 -8.95
C LEU A 104 -13.20 -7.87 -8.53
N TRP A 105 -14.18 -7.37 -7.78
CA TRP A 105 -14.20 -5.98 -7.30
C TRP A 105 -13.11 -5.70 -6.27
N SER A 106 -12.87 -6.60 -5.33
CA SER A 106 -11.76 -6.45 -4.36
C SER A 106 -10.39 -6.50 -5.05
N THR A 107 -10.28 -7.36 -6.07
CA THR A 107 -9.10 -7.51 -6.93
C THR A 107 -8.83 -6.22 -7.71
N PHE A 108 -9.86 -5.62 -8.30
CA PHE A 108 -9.78 -4.36 -9.02
C PHE A 108 -9.48 -3.17 -8.11
N ALA A 109 -10.14 -3.09 -6.95
CA ALA A 109 -9.90 -2.04 -5.97
C ALA A 109 -8.43 -2.02 -5.50
N PHE A 110 -7.89 -3.18 -5.13
CA PHE A 110 -6.47 -3.30 -4.75
C PHE A 110 -5.53 -2.80 -5.85
N ALA A 111 -5.78 -3.20 -7.09
CA ALA A 111 -4.95 -2.78 -8.22
C ALA A 111 -5.01 -1.26 -8.46
N MET A 112 -6.21 -0.67 -8.44
CA MET A 112 -6.39 0.76 -8.60
C MET A 112 -5.76 1.55 -7.45
N THR A 113 -5.89 1.07 -6.22
CA THR A 113 -5.22 1.66 -5.05
C THR A 113 -3.71 1.61 -5.21
N THR A 114 -3.15 0.49 -5.65
CA THR A 114 -1.70 0.35 -5.88
C THR A 114 -1.21 1.30 -6.97
N LEU A 115 -1.96 1.42 -8.09
CA LEU A 115 -1.65 2.36 -9.17
C LEU A 115 -1.72 3.82 -8.70
N ALA A 116 -2.72 4.17 -7.90
CA ALA A 116 -2.86 5.51 -7.35
C ALA A 116 -1.69 5.84 -6.40
N VAL A 117 -1.28 4.89 -5.54
CA VAL A 117 -0.09 5.04 -4.69
C VAL A 117 1.17 5.24 -5.54
N MET A 118 1.37 4.42 -6.59
CA MET A 118 2.49 4.58 -7.53
C MET A 118 2.50 5.97 -8.18
N ALA A 119 1.34 6.46 -8.61
CA ALA A 119 1.20 7.77 -9.23
C ALA A 119 1.55 8.90 -8.24
N VAL A 120 1.08 8.81 -7.00
CA VAL A 120 1.43 9.77 -5.94
C VAL A 120 2.94 9.78 -5.69
N ILE A 121 3.57 8.61 -5.57
CA ILE A 121 5.02 8.51 -5.38
C ILE A 121 5.76 9.12 -6.57
N ALA A 122 5.40 8.76 -7.80
CA ALA A 122 6.04 9.26 -9.00
C ALA A 122 5.90 10.79 -9.14
N LEU A 123 4.72 11.34 -8.89
CA LEU A 123 4.48 12.79 -8.91
C LEU A 123 5.32 13.51 -7.85
N MET A 124 5.43 12.94 -6.65
CA MET A 124 6.25 13.52 -5.58
C MET A 124 7.74 13.47 -5.91
N VAL A 125 8.22 12.39 -6.54
CA VAL A 125 9.61 12.29 -7.00
C VAL A 125 9.91 13.35 -8.08
N LEU A 126 8.99 13.53 -9.03
CA LEU A 126 9.15 14.51 -10.12
C LEU A 126 9.02 15.97 -9.66
N ALA A 127 8.29 16.23 -8.57
CA ALA A 127 8.08 17.58 -8.05
C ALA A 127 9.24 18.13 -7.20
N VAL A 128 10.27 17.32 -6.92
CA VAL A 128 11.40 17.73 -6.06
C VAL A 128 12.55 18.27 -6.89
N ASP A 129 12.64 19.60 -6.98
CA ASP A 129 13.84 20.28 -7.47
C ASP A 129 14.96 20.21 -6.41
N GLY A 130 15.85 19.22 -6.57
CA GLY A 130 17.28 19.23 -6.21
C GLY A 130 17.74 19.42 -4.76
N VAL A 131 16.99 20.04 -3.84
CA VAL A 131 17.52 20.47 -2.52
C VAL A 131 16.57 20.16 -1.33
N ARG A 132 15.32 19.75 -1.56
CA ARG A 132 14.38 19.32 -0.50
C ARG A 132 14.32 17.79 -0.41
N THR A 133 15.43 17.17 -0.05
CA THR A 133 15.80 15.80 -0.44
C THR A 133 15.13 14.63 0.32
N ALA A 134 14.34 14.87 1.37
CA ALA A 134 13.66 13.78 2.09
C ALA A 134 12.17 14.03 2.43
N SER A 135 11.69 15.27 2.33
CA SER A 135 10.29 15.59 2.69
C SER A 135 9.27 14.95 1.73
N TRP A 136 9.67 14.69 0.48
CA TRP A 136 8.83 13.98 -0.48
C TRP A 136 8.50 12.56 -0.04
N ILE A 137 9.38 11.89 0.72
CA ILE A 137 9.13 10.56 1.29
C ILE A 137 8.00 10.65 2.31
N ILE A 138 7.97 11.70 3.16
CA ILE A 138 6.87 11.96 4.10
C ILE A 138 5.56 12.12 3.33
N TYR A 139 5.52 13.04 2.37
CA TYR A 139 4.29 13.37 1.65
C TYR A 139 3.80 12.19 0.82
N ALA A 140 4.69 11.48 0.12
CA ALA A 140 4.35 10.31 -0.67
C ALA A 140 3.83 9.16 0.20
N SER A 141 4.47 8.91 1.36
CA SER A 141 4.05 7.82 2.26
C SER A 141 2.75 8.15 2.98
N PHE A 142 2.56 9.40 3.41
CA PHE A 142 1.33 9.86 4.04
C PHE A 142 0.16 9.81 3.06
N LEU A 143 0.30 10.43 1.89
CA LEU A 143 -0.75 10.42 0.86
C LEU A 143 -1.00 9.00 0.34
N GLY A 144 0.05 8.20 0.16
CA GLY A 144 -0.07 6.79 -0.19
C GLY A 144 -0.86 6.00 0.86
N THR A 145 -0.63 6.26 2.15
CA THR A 145 -1.39 5.65 3.26
C THR A 145 -2.86 6.09 3.24
N VAL A 146 -3.14 7.37 2.98
CA VAL A 146 -4.51 7.87 2.85
C VAL A 146 -5.23 7.18 1.69
N VAL A 147 -4.60 7.11 0.51
CA VAL A 147 -5.12 6.41 -0.67
C VAL A 147 -5.36 4.93 -0.37
N TYR A 148 -4.44 4.28 0.34
CA TYR A 148 -4.56 2.91 0.81
C TYR A 148 -5.79 2.70 1.71
N VAL A 149 -5.95 3.53 2.74
CA VAL A 149 -7.06 3.43 3.70
C VAL A 149 -8.39 3.67 3.01
N VAL A 150 -8.51 4.72 2.20
CA VAL A 150 -9.74 5.02 1.45
C VAL A 150 -10.06 3.88 0.48
N GLY A 151 -9.08 3.39 -0.26
CA GLY A 151 -9.23 2.25 -1.16
C GLY A 151 -9.70 0.98 -0.45
N GLY A 152 -9.13 0.69 0.72
CA GLY A 152 -9.53 -0.43 1.57
C GLY A 152 -10.97 -0.31 2.08
N ILE A 153 -11.37 0.87 2.56
CA ILE A 153 -12.75 1.14 3.00
C ILE A 153 -13.73 0.95 1.84
N VAL A 154 -13.43 1.50 0.67
CA VAL A 154 -14.27 1.33 -0.53
C VAL A 154 -14.39 -0.15 -0.91
N ALA A 155 -13.29 -0.90 -0.90
CA ALA A 155 -13.31 -2.33 -1.18
C ALA A 155 -14.20 -3.11 -0.19
N ILE A 156 -14.12 -2.79 1.10
CA ILE A 156 -14.97 -3.40 2.14
C ILE A 156 -16.45 -3.07 1.88
N ILE A 157 -16.80 -1.79 1.69
CA ILE A 157 -18.19 -1.36 1.47
C ILE A 157 -18.79 -2.05 0.26
N VAL A 158 -18.05 -2.11 -0.86
CA VAL A 158 -18.50 -2.77 -2.09
C VAL A 158 -18.70 -4.26 -1.87
N SER A 159 -17.78 -4.93 -1.15
CA SER A 159 -17.88 -6.36 -0.86
C SER A 159 -19.09 -6.72 0.00
N VAL A 160 -19.39 -5.92 1.03
CA VAL A 160 -20.55 -6.10 1.91
C VAL A 160 -21.84 -5.87 1.13
N ARG A 161 -21.91 -4.82 0.30
CA ARG A 161 -23.09 -4.54 -0.52
C ARG A 161 -23.37 -5.66 -1.52
N ALA A 162 -22.33 -6.22 -2.12
CA ALA A 162 -22.48 -7.33 -3.05
C ALA A 162 -23.03 -8.59 -2.36
N ALA A 163 -22.51 -8.94 -1.18
CA ALA A 163 -22.98 -10.07 -0.39
C ALA A 163 -24.46 -9.92 0.01
N ASN A 164 -24.86 -8.74 0.48
CA ASN A 164 -26.25 -8.45 0.85
C ASN A 164 -27.21 -8.55 -0.35
N LEU A 165 -26.74 -8.21 -1.56
CA LEU A 165 -27.55 -8.32 -2.76
C LEU A 165 -27.79 -9.79 -3.15
N GLU A 166 -26.75 -10.64 -3.04
CA GLU A 166 -26.87 -12.07 -3.29
C GLU A 166 -27.85 -12.74 -2.31
N GLU A 167 -27.81 -12.38 -1.03
CA GLU A 167 -28.73 -12.90 -0.02
C GLU A 167 -30.20 -12.53 -0.32
N LYS A 168 -30.45 -11.29 -0.74
CA LYS A 168 -31.80 -10.84 -1.14
C LYS A 168 -32.32 -11.58 -2.38
N LEU A 169 -31.46 -11.82 -3.36
CA LEU A 169 -31.84 -12.56 -4.57
C LEU A 169 -32.15 -14.03 -4.27
N GLN A 170 -31.41 -14.66 -3.36
CA GLN A 170 -31.68 -16.04 -2.95
C GLN A 170 -32.98 -16.18 -2.14
N THR A 171 -33.28 -15.23 -1.27
CA THR A 171 -34.54 -15.24 -0.49
C THR A 171 -35.75 -15.00 -1.38
N GLN A 172 -35.64 -14.10 -2.37
CA GLN A 172 -36.73 -13.83 -3.31
C GLN A 172 -37.02 -15.04 -4.22
N GLY A 173 -36.00 -15.68 -4.80
CA GLY A 173 -36.18 -16.86 -5.66
C GLY A 173 -36.75 -18.09 -4.93
N ARG A 174 -36.55 -18.20 -3.61
CA ARG A 174 -37.11 -19.29 -2.81
C ARG A 174 -38.60 -19.09 -2.51
N SER A 175 -39.07 -17.84 -2.48
CA SER A 175 -40.47 -17.52 -2.24
C SER A 175 -41.37 -17.83 -3.45
N GLU A 176 -40.83 -17.77 -4.67
CA GLU A 176 -41.59 -18.03 -5.92
C GLU A 176 -41.70 -19.53 -6.27
N SER A 177 -40.82 -20.38 -5.73
CA SER A 177 -40.84 -21.83 -5.98
C SER A 177 -41.78 -22.62 -5.05
N GLY A 178 -42.39 -21.95 -4.07
CA GLY A 178 -43.21 -22.58 -3.02
C GLY A 178 -44.73 -22.45 -3.20
N THR A 179 -45.19 -21.81 -4.28
CA THR A 179 -46.59 -21.65 -4.69
C THR A 179 -46.87 -22.41 -5.96
#